data_AF-A0A067PKK1-F1
#
_entry.id   AF-A0A067PKK1-F1
#
_cell.length_a   1.000
_cell.length_b   1.000
_cell.length_c   1.000
_cell.angle_alpha   90.00
_cell.angle_beta   90.00
_cell.angle_gamma   90.00
#
_symmetry.space_group_name_H-M   'P 1'
#
loop_
_entity.id
_entity.type
_entity.pdbx_description
1 polymer ?
#
loop_
_entity_poly.entity_id
_entity_poly.type
_entity_poly.pdbx_seq_one_letter_code
_entity_poly.pdbx_strand_id
1 'polypeptide(L)' 'GLRPLTRTEFLKRLSIAAAVVGVDSLKGHGIRIGATLEYLLRGIPFDVVKSIGRWSGDSFTIYLRQHAVVMAPYIQGTP' A
#
# COMPACT_ATOMS: atom_id res chain seq x y z
N GLY A 1 -3.90 15.52 25.67
CA GLY A 1 -3.11 15.15 24.48
C GLY A 1 -3.96 14.33 23.52
N LEU A 2 -3.55 14.26 22.25
CA LEU A 2 -4.19 13.41 21.24
C LEU A 2 -3.97 11.92 21.58
N ARG A 3 -5.01 11.11 21.41
CA ARG A 3 -4.97 9.66 21.63
C ARG A 3 -5.16 8.92 20.30
N PRO A 4 -4.27 8.00 19.91
CA PRO A 4 -4.45 7.19 18.71
C PRO A 4 -5.77 6.40 18.74
N LEU A 5 -6.38 6.21 17.57
CA LEU A 5 -7.55 5.35 17.44
C LEU A 5 -7.18 3.89 17.67
N THR A 6 -8.13 3.11 18.19
CA THR A 6 -8.04 1.65 18.12
C THR A 6 -8.21 1.19 16.68
N ARG A 7 -7.70 0.00 16.37
CA ARG A 7 -7.88 -0.64 15.05
C ARG A 7 -9.36 -0.70 14.65
N THR A 8 -10.24 -1.06 15.57
CA THR A 8 -11.68 -1.20 15.31
C THR A 8 -12.31 0.13 14.93
N GLU A 9 -12.01 1.19 15.68
CA GLU A 9 -12.57 2.51 15.41
C GLU A 9 -12.05 3.09 14.09
N PHE A 10 -10.76 2.89 13.79
CA PHE A 10 -10.19 3.27 12.51
C PHE A 10 -10.87 2.57 11.32
N LEU A 11 -11.02 1.24 11.39
CA LEU A 11 -11.67 0.48 10.31
C LEU A 11 -13.15 0.81 10.17
N LYS A 12 -13.86 1.06 11.28
CA LYS A 12 -15.26 1.50 11.26
C LYS A 12 -15.42 2.80 10.47
N ARG A 13 -14.55 3.79 10.71
CA ARG A 13 -14.55 5.06 9.97
C ARG A 13 -14.30 4.87 8.47
N LEU A 14 -13.36 3.99 8.11
CA LEU A 14 -13.09 3.66 6.71
C LEU A 14 -14.29 2.97 6.06
N SER A 15 -14.97 2.04 6.74
CA SER A 15 -16.16 1.38 6.19
C SER A 15 -17.30 2.36 5.95
N ILE A 16 -17.49 3.34 6.83
CA ILE A 16 -18.48 4.41 6.63
C ILE A 16 -18.14 5.22 5.38
N ALA A 17 -16.87 5.64 5.23
CA ALA A 17 -16.43 6.38 4.05
C ALA A 17 -16.58 5.55 2.77
N ALA A 18 -16.24 4.26 2.82
CA ALA A 18 -16.38 3.32 1.70
C ALA A 18 -17.84 3.19 1.24
N ALA A 19 -18.78 3.07 2.19
CA ALA A 19 -20.21 3.00 1.90
C ALA A 19 -20.73 4.27 1.21
N VAL A 20 -20.25 5.45 1.62
CA VAL A 20 -20.64 6.74 1.01
C VAL A 20 -20.25 6.81 -0.48
N VAL A 21 -19.11 6.21 -0.84
CA VAL A 21 -18.59 6.21 -2.22
C VAL A 21 -18.92 4.92 -2.99
N GLY A 22 -19.70 4.00 -2.40
CA GLY A 22 -20.14 2.76 -3.05
C GLY A 22 -19.03 1.74 -3.29
N VAL A 23 -17.98 1.72 -2.46
CA VAL A 23 -16.90 0.73 -2.56
C VAL A 23 -16.93 -0.25 -1.37
N ASP A 24 -16.40 -1.45 -1.59
CA ASP A 24 -16.32 -2.47 -0.55
C ASP A 24 -15.44 -2.03 0.63
N SER A 25 -15.83 -2.47 1.83
CA SER A 25 -15.06 -2.17 3.04
C SER A 25 -13.64 -2.74 2.97
N LEU A 26 -12.65 -1.93 3.33
CA LEU A 26 -11.24 -2.31 3.27
C LEU A 26 -10.79 -3.00 4.56
N LYS A 27 -10.07 -4.12 4.43
CA LYS A 27 -9.36 -4.76 5.54
C LYS A 27 -8.02 -4.06 5.77
N GLY A 28 -7.61 -3.90 7.03
CA GLY A 28 -6.34 -3.23 7.38
C GLY A 28 -5.11 -3.78 6.66
N HIS A 29 -4.96 -5.10 6.56
CA HIS A 29 -3.84 -5.70 5.81
C HIS A 29 -3.93 -5.41 4.30
N GLY A 30 -5.15 -5.40 3.73
CA GLY A 30 -5.38 -5.02 2.34
C GLY A 30 -4.99 -3.58 2.03
N ILE A 31 -5.18 -2.65 2.98
CA ILE A 31 -4.74 -1.25 2.84
C ILE A 31 -3.21 -1.18 2.73
N ARG A 32 -2.48 -1.95 3.54
CA ARG A 32 -1.00 -1.98 3.49
C ARG A 32 -0.48 -2.56 2.17
N ILE A 33 -1.13 -3.60 1.65
CA ILE A 33 -0.83 -4.17 0.32
C ILE A 33 -1.13 -3.14 -0.78
N GLY A 34 -2.32 -2.55 -0.76
CA GLY A 34 -2.74 -1.56 -1.75
C GLY A 34 -1.82 -0.33 -1.76
N ALA A 35 -1.42 0.17 -0.59
CA ALA A 35 -0.47 1.27 -0.49
C ALA A 35 0.90 0.92 -1.08
N THR A 36 1.40 -0.29 -0.85
CA THR A 36 2.65 -0.77 -1.45
C THR A 36 2.58 -0.72 -2.97
N LEU A 37 1.51 -1.28 -3.55
CA LEU A 37 1.29 -1.25 -5.00
C LEU A 37 1.18 0.19 -5.52
N GLU A 38 0.37 1.01 -4.87
CA GLU A 38 0.11 2.38 -5.30
C GLU A 38 1.38 3.24 -5.32
N TYR A 39 2.26 3.09 -4.33
CA TYR A 39 3.54 3.80 -4.34
C TYR A 39 4.44 3.37 -5.50
N LEU A 40 4.50 2.07 -5.80
CA LEU A 40 5.30 1.55 -6.91
C LEU A 40 4.75 2.00 -8.27
N LEU A 41 3.42 2.03 -8.43
CA LEU A 41 2.79 2.55 -9.65
C LEU A 41 3.04 4.05 -9.86
N ARG A 42 3.30 4.80 -8.77
CA ARG A 42 3.76 6.19 -8.81
C ARG A 42 5.27 6.34 -9.02
N GLY A 43 5.99 5.25 -9.28
CA GLY A 43 7.43 5.26 -9.53
C GLY A 43 8.28 5.44 -8.27
N ILE A 44 7.72 5.27 -7.07
CA ILE A 44 8.53 5.30 -5.85
C ILE A 44 9.46 4.07 -5.83
N PRO A 45 10.77 4.25 -5.59
CA PRO A 45 11.72 3.14 -5.58
C PRO A 45 11.39 2.05 -4.55
N PHE A 46 11.75 0.80 -4.87
CA PHE A 46 11.50 -0.37 -4.02
C PHE A 46 12.06 -0.23 -2.60
N ASP A 47 13.26 0.30 -2.45
CA ASP A 47 13.92 0.53 -1.15
C ASP A 47 13.19 1.59 -0.31
N VAL A 48 12.68 2.64 -0.96
CA VAL A 48 11.86 3.67 -0.30
C VAL A 48 10.52 3.09 0.15
N VAL A 49 9.83 2.32 -0.69
CA VAL A 49 8.57 1.64 -0.31
C VAL A 49 8.80 0.64 0.83
N LYS A 50 9.91 -0.10 0.79
CA LYS A 50 10.35 -1.01 1.86
C LYS A 50 10.52 -0.27 3.19
N SER A 51 11.17 0.90 3.15
CA SER A 51 11.37 1.77 4.32
C SER A 51 10.04 2.31 4.88
N ILE A 52 9.18 2.86 4.02
CA ILE A 52 7.84 3.36 4.39
C ILE A 52 7.02 2.25 5.06
N GLY A 53 7.03 1.05 4.48
CA GLY A 53 6.33 -0.10 5.00
C GLY A 53 6.96 -0.72 6.25
N ARG A 54 8.19 -0.35 6.62
CA ARG A 54 8.96 -0.97 7.71
C ARG A 54 9.08 -2.48 7.55
N TRP A 55 9.35 -2.94 6.33
CA TRP A 55 9.49 -4.37 6.05
C TRP A 55 10.89 -4.86 6.41
N SER A 56 10.97 -5.99 7.12
CA SER A 56 12.23 -6.71 7.27
C SER A 56 12.48 -7.53 6.00
N GLY A 57 13.58 -7.23 5.31
CA GLY A 57 13.95 -7.90 4.07
C GLY A 57 12.92 -7.69 2.94
N ASP A 58 12.87 -8.63 2.01
CA ASP A 58 12.11 -8.47 0.76
C ASP A 58 10.72 -9.11 0.82
N SER A 59 10.21 -9.36 2.03
CA SER A 59 8.88 -9.95 2.24
C SER A 59 7.75 -9.15 1.59
N PHE A 60 7.93 -7.85 1.33
CA PHE A 60 6.94 -7.03 0.65
C PHE A 60 6.78 -7.36 -0.84
N THR A 61 7.76 -8.02 -1.46
CA THR A 61 7.75 -8.38 -2.88
C THR A 61 6.62 -9.36 -3.23
N ILE A 62 6.14 -10.16 -2.26
CA ILE A 62 5.00 -11.06 -2.47
C ILE A 62 3.68 -10.29 -2.69
N TYR A 63 3.66 -9.00 -2.35
CA TYR A 63 2.48 -8.13 -2.49
C TYR A 63 2.51 -7.31 -3.78
N LEU A 64 3.54 -7.49 -4.61
CA LEU A 64 3.59 -6.88 -5.93
C LEU A 64 2.44 -7.41 -6.79
N ARG A 65 1.74 -6.47 -7.40
CA ARG A 65 0.73 -6.73 -8.42
C ARG A 65 1.11 -5.90 -9.64
N GLN A 66 0.58 -6.23 -10.82
CA GLN A 66 0.91 -5.51 -12.06
C GLN A 66 2.43 -5.46 -12.36
N HIS A 67 3.11 -6.60 -12.21
CA HIS A 67 4.56 -6.73 -12.34
C HIS A 67 5.13 -6.04 -13.58
N ALA A 68 4.49 -6.17 -14.76
CA ALA A 68 4.97 -5.52 -15.97
C ALA A 68 5.06 -4.00 -15.85
N VAL A 69 4.05 -3.35 -15.26
CA VAL A 69 4.02 -1.89 -15.07
C VAL A 69 5.06 -1.47 -14.03
N VAL A 70 5.11 -2.18 -12.91
CA VAL A 70 6.05 -1.91 -11.82
C VAL A 70 7.51 -2.09 -12.27
N MET A 71 7.77 -3.08 -13.12
CA MET A 71 9.13 -3.40 -13.58
C MET A 71 9.55 -2.62 -14.83
N ALA A 72 8.62 -2.04 -15.60
CA ALA A 72 8.94 -1.33 -16.85
C ALA A 72 10.06 -0.27 -16.69
N PRO A 73 10.08 0.57 -15.63
CA PRO A 73 11.17 1.53 -15.41
C PRO A 73 12.54 0.88 -15.20
N TYR A 74 12.59 -0.38 -14.79
CA TYR A 74 13.82 -1.10 -14.45
C TYR A 74 14.32 -2.02 -15.59
N ILE A 75 13.47 -2.32 -16.58
CA ILE A 75 13.83 -3.14 -17.75
C ILE A 75 14.44 -2.27 -18.85
N GLN A 76 14.00 -1.02 -18.94
CA GLN A 76 14.53 -0.05 -19.91
C GLN A 76 15.79 0.58 -19.31
N GLY A 77 16.92 -0.11 -19.47
CA GLY A 77 18.19 0.31 -18.90
C GLY A 77 18.59 1.74 -19.28
N THR A 78 18.39 2.67 -18.36
CA THR A 78 19.22 3.87 -18.20
C THR A 78 19.08 4.37 -16.75
N PRO A 79 20.20 4.65 -16.05
CA PRO A 79 20.19 5.13 -14.66
C PRO A 79 19.54 6.51 -14.51
#